data_AF-F2F2K1-F1
#
_entry.id   AF-F2F2K1-F1
#
_cell.length_a   1.000
_cell.length_b   1.000
_cell.length_c   1.000
_cell.angle_alpha   90.00
_cell.angle_beta   90.00
_cell.angle_gamma   90.00
#
_symmetry.space_group_name_H-M   'P 1'
#
loop_
_entity.id
_entity.type
_entity.pdbx_description
1 polymer ?
#
loop_
_entity_poly.entity_id
_entity_poly.type
_entity_poly.pdbx_seq_one_letter_code
_entity_poly.pdbx_strand_id
1 'polypeptide(L)' 'MEIYNLIDDDTRDKLNAVHRPKHKNTERLSKRDWEEIMGTRRDTFKKVNGKVKRK' A
#
# COMPACT_ATOMS: atom_id res chain seq x y z
N MET A 1 14.68 20.17 28.23
CA MET A 1 13.81 19.03 28.59
C MET A 1 13.11 18.57 27.33
N GLU A 2 13.16 17.29 26.99
CA GLU A 2 12.39 16.76 25.87
C GLU A 2 10.90 16.78 26.23
N ILE A 3 10.06 17.30 25.32
CA ILE A 3 8.61 17.44 25.50
C ILE A 3 7.96 16.09 25.86
N TYR A 4 8.55 14.98 25.41
CA TYR A 4 8.13 13.60 25.69
C TYR A 4 8.15 13.21 27.17
N ASN A 5 8.88 13.94 28.03
CA ASN A 5 8.99 13.65 29.47
C ASN A 5 8.05 14.53 30.32
N LEU A 6 7.30 15.45 29.70
CA LEU A 6 6.33 16.34 30.36
C LEU A 6 4.88 15.84 30.18
N ILE A 7 4.70 14.69 29.54
CA ILE A 7 3.42 14.15 29.10
C ILE A 7 3.19 12.84 29.87
N ASP A 8 1.96 12.65 30.37
CA ASP A 8 1.57 11.43 31.08
C ASP A 8 1.76 10.18 30.20
N ASP A 9 2.09 9.06 30.83
CA ASP A 9 2.39 7.79 30.14
C ASP A 9 1.24 7.35 29.22
N ASP A 10 -0.01 7.56 29.64
CA ASP A 10 -1.20 7.27 28.84
C ASP A 10 -1.26 8.08 27.53
N THR A 11 -0.87 9.34 27.59
CA THR A 11 -0.84 10.24 26.43
C THR A 11 0.34 9.94 25.52
N ARG A 12 1.46 9.49 26.09
CA ARG A 12 2.62 8.96 25.34
C ARG A 12 2.24 7.70 24.56
N ASP A 13 1.52 6.78 25.18
CA ASP A 13 1.08 5.54 24.53
C ASP A 13 0.07 5.78 23.41
N LYS A 14 -0.88 6.70 23.60
CA LYS A 14 -1.80 7.13 22.53
C LYS A 14 -1.07 7.75 21.35
N LEU A 15 -0.09 8.62 21.61
CA LEU A 15 0.71 9.26 20.55
C LEU A 15 1.53 8.22 19.76
N ASN A 16 2.13 7.26 20.48
CA ASN A 16 2.87 6.15 19.88
C ASN A 16 1.94 5.23 19.08
N ALA A 17 0.71 4.98 19.53
CA ALA A 17 -0.27 4.19 18.79
C ALA A 17 -0.71 4.85 17.47
N VAL A 18 -0.77 6.18 17.44
CA VAL A 18 -1.04 6.95 16.21
C VAL A 18 0.15 6.93 15.26
N HIS A 19 1.38 7.02 15.79
CA HIS A 19 2.61 7.01 15.00
C HIS A 19 3.05 5.63 14.51
N ARG A 20 2.54 4.55 15.12
CA ARG A 20 2.78 3.20 14.60
C ARG A 20 2.20 3.15 13.19
N PRO A 21 3.03 2.92 12.15
CA PRO A 21 2.49 2.67 10.83
C PRO A 21 1.54 1.50 10.98
N LYS A 22 0.25 1.74 10.72
CA LYS A 22 -0.73 0.66 10.65
C LYS A 22 -0.17 -0.28 9.60
N HIS A 23 0.38 -1.41 10.03
CA HIS A 23 0.67 -2.54 9.16
C HIS A 23 -0.70 -3.00 8.65
N LYS A 24 -1.22 -2.27 7.66
CA LYS A 24 -2.27 -2.78 6.81
C LYS A 24 -1.62 -4.02 6.22
N ASN A 25 -2.20 -5.18 6.51
CA ASN A 25 -1.90 -6.43 5.82
C ASN A 25 -2.34 -6.29 4.35
N THR A 26 -1.76 -5.33 3.63
CA THR A 26 -1.80 -5.29 2.18
C THR A 26 -0.91 -6.43 1.77
N GLU A 27 -1.52 -7.56 1.44
CA GLU A 27 -0.85 -8.64 0.72
C GLU A 27 -0.02 -8.00 -0.38
N ARG A 28 1.29 -8.27 -0.38
CA ARG A 28 2.19 -7.71 -1.37
C ARG A 28 1.83 -8.35 -2.72
N LEU A 29 1.08 -7.61 -3.52
CA LEU A 29 0.78 -8.00 -4.89
C LEU A 29 2.09 -8.25 -5.64
N SER A 30 2.17 -9.40 -6.29
CA SER A 30 3.31 -9.74 -7.12
C SER A 30 3.33 -8.84 -8.36
N LYS A 31 4.49 -8.74 -9.02
CA LYS A 31 4.61 -8.03 -10.30
C LYS A 31 3.58 -8.53 -11.33
N ARG A 32 3.27 -9.83 -11.29
CA ARG A 32 2.30 -10.47 -12.19
C ARG A 32 0.88 -9.97 -11.94
N ASP A 33 0.49 -9.81 -10.68
CA ASP A 33 -0.83 -9.29 -10.32
C ASP A 33 -0.97 -7.84 -10.78
N TRP A 34 0.10 -7.05 -10.62
CA TRP A 34 0.16 -5.70 -11.15
C TRP A 34 0.04 -5.65 -12.68
N GLU A 35 0.75 -6.52 -13.40
CA GLU A 35 0.66 -6.58 -14.87
C GLU A 35 -0.73 -7.00 -15.37
N GLU A 36 -1.44 -7.81 -14.59
CA GLU A 36 -2.80 -8.23 -14.87
C GLU A 36 -3.81 -7.10 -14.61
N ILE A 37 -3.73 -6.44 -13.45
CA ILE A 37 -4.56 -5.27 -13.09
C ILE A 37 -4.38 -4.14 -14.09
N MET A 38 -3.14 -3.86 -14.51
CA MET A 38 -2.84 -2.82 -15.49
C MET A 38 -3.12 -3.24 -16.94
N GLY A 39 -3.46 -4.51 -17.18
CA GLY A 39 -3.65 -5.05 -18.53
C GLY A 39 -2.39 -4.97 -19.41
N THR A 40 -1.20 -4.91 -18.80
CA THR A 40 0.10 -4.84 -19.49
C THR A 40 0.67 -6.21 -19.80
N ARG A 41 0.10 -7.27 -19.21
CA ARG A 41 0.50 -8.65 -19.45
C ARG A 41 0.24 -9.07 -20.90
N ARG A 42 1.30 -9.06 -21.72
CA ARG A 42 1.24 -9.28 -23.18
C ARG A 42 0.76 -10.67 -23.59
N ASP A 43 0.84 -11.66 -22.70
CA ASP A 43 0.30 -13.00 -22.96
C ASP A 43 -1.23 -13.01 -22.92
N THR A 44 -1.83 -12.21 -22.04
CA THR A 44 -3.27 -12.18 -21.76
C THR A 44 -3.98 -11.04 -22.49
N PHE A 45 -3.30 -9.92 -22.69
CA PHE A 45 -3.87 -8.70 -23.24
C PHE A 45 -3.13 -8.24 -24.49
N LYS A 46 -3.86 -7.59 -25.42
CA LYS A 46 -3.38 -6.97 -26.64
C LYS A 46 -3.94 -5.56 -26.76
N LYS A 47 -3.22 -4.64 -27.41
CA LYS A 47 -3.75 -3.31 -27.75
C LYS A 47 -4.44 -3.37 -29.11
N VAL A 48 -5.69 -2.93 -29.19
CA VAL A 48 -6.49 -2.83 -30.42
C VAL A 48 -7.07 -1.42 -30.48
N ASN A 49 -6.70 -0.66 -31.53
CA ASN A 49 -7.13 0.74 -31.71
C ASN A 49 -6.90 1.60 -30.45
N GLY A 50 -5.73 1.45 -29.82
CA GLY A 50 -5.36 2.17 -28.59
C GLY A 50 -6.00 1.63 -27.30
N LYS A 51 -6.94 0.67 -27.37
CA LYS A 51 -7.61 0.08 -26.20
C LYS A 51 -6.96 -1.24 -25.81
N VAL A 52 -6.78 -1.48 -24.50
CA VAL A 52 -6.38 -2.79 -23.98
C VAL A 52 -7.57 -3.75 -24.10
N LYS A 53 -7.36 -4.89 -24.75
CA LYS A 53 -8.34 -5.95 -24.96
C LYS A 53 -7.73 -7.27 -24.51
N ARG A 54 -8.54 -8.18 -23.95
CA ARG A 54 -8.08 -9.55 -23.72
C ARG A 54 -7.89 -10.24 -25.08
N LYS A 55 -6.86 -11.09 -25.18
CA LYS A 55 -6.56 -11.78 -26.43
C LYS A 55 -7.69 -12.68 -26.87
#